data_AF-A0A0B7MKQ4-F1
#
_entry.id   AF-A0A0B7MKQ4-F1
#
_cell.length_a   1.000
_cell.length_b   1.000
_cell.length_c   1.000
_cell.angle_alpha   90.00
_cell.angle_beta   90.00
_cell.angle_gamma   90.00
#
_symmetry.space_group_name_H-M   'P 1'
#
loop_
_entity.id
_entity.type
_entity.pdbx_description
1 polymer ?
#
loop_
_entity_poly.entity_id
_entity_poly.type
_entity_poly.pdbx_seq_one_letter_code
_entity_poly.pdbx_strand_id
1 'polypeptide(L)'
;MGERPERDYAIWREAGADRYLLKFETSDSELYRRLHPGSSLDKRLECIKQLKKLEYQTGSGNMVGLPGQTAAMLAEDIILMHRLKLYMAGIGPFLPHPATPLKDFPAGNLDLTLRVLALTRLLLPWSHLPATTALRNIDAVESHAGAGSAAARNGAATKTTCGNTCKSTGTSAFLKGTATLKNAAPGNTFAPGSTAAPESTCKSNCVSTCTYTSSEGQRLALTGGANVLMVNLTPMKYRLLYEIYPKKTSPLEEYRQAQQLAAEIGRSVAADPGHGLSNERQGEERGDGSVQLISK
;
A
#
# COMPACT_ATOMS: atom_id res chain seq x y z
N MET A 1 6.93 19.45 5.33
CA MET A 1 8.07 19.90 4.50
C MET A 1 7.99 19.23 3.14
N GLY A 2 8.24 19.94 2.04
CA GLY A 2 8.00 19.47 0.65
C GLY A 2 9.23 19.70 -0.25
N GLU A 3 9.04 20.28 -1.44
CA GLU A 3 10.14 20.73 -2.29
C GLU A 3 10.89 21.89 -1.64
N ARG A 4 12.23 21.84 -1.63
CA ARG A 4 13.13 22.86 -1.09
C ARG A 4 14.43 22.94 -1.91
N PRO A 5 15.19 24.02 -1.81
CA PRO A 5 16.54 24.08 -2.35
C PRO A 5 17.47 23.05 -1.70
N GLU A 6 18.48 22.56 -2.45
CA GLU A 6 19.48 21.58 -1.97
C GLU A 6 20.14 22.00 -0.64
N ARG A 7 20.38 23.32 -0.46
CA ARG A 7 20.95 23.88 0.77
C ARG A 7 20.14 23.52 2.02
N ASP A 8 18.82 23.57 1.94
CA ASP A 8 17.96 23.26 3.09
C ASP A 8 18.07 21.79 3.46
N TYR A 9 18.09 20.91 2.45
CA TYR A 9 18.31 19.48 2.64
C TYR A 9 19.68 19.19 3.25
N ALA A 10 20.74 19.86 2.81
CA ALA A 10 22.09 19.68 3.37
C ALA A 10 22.14 20.08 4.86
N ILE A 11 21.58 21.24 5.21
CA ILE A 11 21.52 21.71 6.61
C ILE A 11 20.77 20.71 7.49
N TRP A 12 19.65 20.16 7.01
CA TRP A 12 18.90 19.17 7.78
C TRP A 12 19.64 17.85 7.92
N ARG A 13 20.39 17.45 6.90
CA ARG A 13 21.21 16.23 6.95
C ARG A 13 22.32 16.37 7.97
N GLU A 14 23.02 17.50 7.96
CA GLU A 14 24.06 17.86 8.94
C GLU A 14 23.51 17.95 10.36
N ALA A 15 22.26 18.43 10.52
CA ALA A 15 21.57 18.47 11.80
C ALA A 15 21.09 17.09 12.30
N GLY A 16 21.30 16.01 11.53
CA GLY A 16 20.99 14.64 11.92
C GLY A 16 19.67 14.08 11.37
N ALA A 17 19.07 14.68 10.35
CA ALA A 17 17.90 14.09 9.71
C ALA A 17 18.27 12.84 8.88
N ASP A 18 17.69 11.68 9.22
CA ASP A 18 18.01 10.40 8.55
C ASP A 18 17.14 10.13 7.32
N ARG A 19 15.86 10.52 7.36
CA ARG A 19 14.86 10.17 6.33
C ARG A 19 14.14 11.42 5.82
N TYR A 20 13.77 11.38 4.56
CA TYR A 20 12.93 12.41 3.96
C TYR A 20 11.86 11.77 3.08
N LEU A 21 10.60 12.17 3.28
CA LEU A 21 9.45 11.66 2.55
C LEU A 21 8.95 12.72 1.57
N LEU A 22 9.12 12.46 0.28
CA LEU A 22 8.68 13.33 -0.80
C LEU A 22 8.04 12.48 -1.89
N LYS A 23 6.73 12.28 -1.81
CA LYS A 23 5.97 11.56 -2.85
C LYS A 23 6.08 12.30 -4.20
N PHE A 24 6.24 11.54 -5.27
CA PHE A 24 6.17 12.06 -6.63
C PHE A 24 4.71 12.12 -7.13
N GLU A 25 3.78 11.52 -6.39
CA GLU A 25 2.33 11.55 -6.57
C GLU A 25 1.81 10.80 -7.81
N THR A 26 2.40 11.06 -8.98
CA THR A 26 2.19 10.32 -10.23
C THR A 26 3.40 10.48 -11.15
N SER A 27 3.72 9.45 -11.91
CA SER A 27 4.79 9.40 -12.93
C SER A 27 4.39 10.08 -14.24
N ASP A 28 3.11 10.42 -14.41
CA ASP A 28 2.64 11.13 -15.59
C ASP A 28 2.81 12.65 -15.44
N SER A 29 3.59 13.25 -16.33
CA SER A 29 3.96 14.67 -16.24
C SER A 29 2.78 15.62 -16.47
N GLU A 30 1.82 15.24 -17.32
CA GLU A 30 0.64 16.07 -17.61
C GLU A 30 -0.36 16.05 -16.45
N LEU A 31 -0.64 14.87 -15.91
CA LEU A 31 -1.47 14.67 -14.72
C LEU A 31 -0.83 15.36 -13.51
N TYR A 32 0.48 15.21 -13.30
CA TYR A 32 1.18 15.88 -12.22
C TYR A 32 1.00 17.41 -12.31
N ARG A 33 1.22 17.99 -13.48
CA ARG A 33 1.10 19.45 -13.72
C ARG A 33 -0.31 19.97 -13.50
N ARG A 34 -1.34 19.21 -13.89
CA ARG A 34 -2.75 19.54 -13.61
C ARG A 34 -3.04 19.62 -12.12
N LEU A 35 -2.49 18.69 -11.33
CA LEU A 35 -2.74 18.58 -9.90
C LEU A 35 -1.85 19.50 -9.05
N HIS A 36 -0.70 19.92 -9.58
CA HIS A 36 0.29 20.76 -8.91
C HIS A 36 0.61 22.02 -9.75
N PRO A 37 -0.32 22.98 -9.85
CA PRO A 37 -0.08 24.21 -10.59
C PRO A 37 1.13 24.95 -10.01
N GLY A 38 2.11 25.28 -10.86
CA GLY A 38 3.35 25.95 -10.46
C GLY A 38 4.52 25.01 -10.12
N SER A 39 4.36 23.69 -10.26
CA SER A 39 5.46 22.72 -10.20
C SER A 39 5.44 21.76 -11.41
N SER A 40 6.49 20.96 -11.55
CA SER A 40 6.63 19.91 -12.56
C SER A 40 7.14 18.61 -11.93
N LEU A 41 6.84 17.50 -12.58
CA LEU A 41 7.35 16.19 -12.15
C LEU A 41 8.88 16.18 -12.18
N ASP A 42 9.52 16.77 -13.20
CA ASP A 42 10.98 16.85 -13.30
C ASP A 42 11.60 17.54 -12.09
N LYS A 43 11.02 18.67 -11.66
CA LYS A 43 11.48 19.40 -10.48
C LYS A 43 11.34 18.55 -9.21
N ARG A 44 10.22 17.83 -9.08
CA ARG A 44 9.98 16.91 -7.96
C ARG A 44 11.00 15.77 -7.93
N LEU A 45 11.27 15.16 -9.08
CA LEU A 45 12.26 14.09 -9.22
C LEU A 45 13.68 14.59 -8.96
N GLU A 46 13.99 15.83 -9.32
CA GLU A 46 15.28 16.45 -9.00
C GLU A 46 15.47 16.61 -7.49
N CYS A 47 14.46 17.09 -6.76
CA CYS A 47 14.50 17.13 -5.29
C CYS A 47 14.74 15.72 -4.70
N ILE A 48 14.08 14.69 -5.24
CA ILE A 48 14.27 13.30 -4.78
C ILE A 48 15.71 12.82 -5.05
N LYS A 49 16.30 13.15 -6.20
CA LYS A 49 17.70 12.82 -6.51
C LYS A 49 18.68 13.54 -5.60
N GLN A 50 18.43 14.81 -5.28
CA GLN A 50 19.24 15.58 -4.33
C GLN A 50 19.22 14.97 -2.92
N LEU A 51 18.03 14.57 -2.44
CA LEU A 51 17.90 13.85 -1.16
C LEU A 51 18.73 12.55 -1.16
N LYS A 52 18.68 11.78 -2.25
CA LYS A 52 19.51 10.57 -2.38
C LYS A 52 21.01 10.88 -2.40
N LYS A 53 21.43 11.94 -3.10
CA LYS A 53 22.83 12.40 -3.16
C LYS A 53 23.37 12.78 -1.78
N LEU A 54 22.52 13.35 -0.93
CA LEU A 54 22.81 13.70 0.46
C LEU A 54 22.66 12.51 1.43
N GLU A 55 22.54 11.29 0.90
CA GLU A 55 22.45 10.04 1.67
C GLU A 55 21.25 9.94 2.61
N TYR A 56 20.15 10.65 2.32
CA TYR A 56 18.89 10.41 3.01
C TYR A 56 18.35 9.02 2.68
N GLN A 57 17.75 8.37 3.67
CA GLN A 57 16.81 7.28 3.42
C GLN A 57 15.54 7.87 2.78
N THR A 58 15.60 7.98 1.47
CA THR A 58 14.62 8.73 0.69
C THR A 58 13.38 7.88 0.48
N GLY A 59 12.25 8.40 0.93
CA GLY A 59 10.93 7.83 0.74
C GLY A 59 10.12 8.64 -0.27
N SER A 60 9.38 7.94 -1.13
CA SER A 60 8.48 8.56 -2.11
C SER A 60 7.27 7.66 -2.36
N GLY A 61 6.59 7.82 -3.49
CA GLY A 61 5.47 7.00 -3.93
C GLY A 61 4.36 7.82 -4.59
N ASN A 62 3.27 7.13 -4.91
CA ASN A 62 2.16 7.66 -5.69
C ASN A 62 0.83 7.66 -4.91
N MET A 63 -0.16 8.35 -5.48
CA MET A 63 -1.57 8.22 -5.13
C MET A 63 -2.28 7.31 -6.14
N VAL A 64 -3.32 6.61 -5.69
CA VAL A 64 -4.12 5.70 -6.52
C VAL A 64 -5.55 6.22 -6.64
N GLY A 65 -6.06 6.34 -7.86
CA GLY A 65 -7.41 6.83 -8.14
C GLY A 65 -7.48 8.34 -8.34
N LEU A 66 -6.40 8.97 -8.82
CA LEU A 66 -6.43 10.38 -9.19
C LEU A 66 -7.32 10.62 -10.43
N PRO A 67 -7.98 11.79 -10.55
CA PRO A 67 -8.79 12.13 -11.72
C PRO A 67 -8.03 12.05 -13.07
N GLY A 68 -8.40 11.08 -13.90
CA GLY A 68 -7.75 10.82 -15.19
C GLY A 68 -6.53 9.91 -15.13
N GLN A 69 -6.25 9.28 -13.99
CA GLN A 69 -5.18 8.28 -13.85
C GLN A 69 -5.60 6.95 -14.49
N THR A 70 -4.68 6.33 -15.23
CA THR A 70 -4.91 5.03 -15.89
C THR A 70 -4.09 3.91 -15.26
N ALA A 71 -4.44 2.66 -15.57
CA ALA A 71 -3.66 1.50 -15.11
C ALA A 71 -2.22 1.51 -15.66
N ALA A 72 -1.99 2.06 -16.86
CA ALA A 72 -0.65 2.21 -17.43
C ALA A 72 0.19 3.20 -16.60
N MET A 73 -0.40 4.33 -16.19
CA MET A 73 0.27 5.30 -15.30
C MET A 73 0.62 4.67 -13.95
N LEU A 74 -0.26 3.85 -13.39
CA LEU A 74 0.02 3.12 -12.15
C LEU A 74 1.15 2.10 -12.32
N ALA A 75 1.24 1.42 -13.46
CA ALA A 75 2.35 0.52 -13.76
C ALA A 75 3.68 1.29 -13.84
N GLU A 76 3.69 2.45 -14.51
CA GLU A 76 4.85 3.34 -14.57
C GLU A 76 5.22 3.90 -13.20
N ASP A 77 4.25 4.19 -12.32
CA ASP A 77 4.52 4.60 -10.93
C ASP A 77 5.32 3.52 -10.19
N ILE A 78 4.95 2.24 -10.35
CA ILE A 78 5.64 1.11 -9.72
C ILE A 78 7.06 0.96 -10.28
N ILE A 79 7.21 1.05 -11.61
CA ILE A 79 8.52 1.00 -12.29
C ILE A 79 9.40 2.16 -11.82
N LEU A 80 8.85 3.37 -11.69
CA LEU A 80 9.57 4.55 -11.22
C LEU A 80 10.05 4.37 -9.78
N MET A 81 9.22 3.83 -8.88
CA MET A 81 9.62 3.50 -7.51
C MET A 81 10.80 2.52 -7.48
N HIS A 82 10.78 1.49 -8.34
CA HIS A 82 11.87 0.54 -8.48
C HIS A 82 13.16 1.19 -9.02
N ARG A 83 13.05 1.98 -10.10
CA ARG A 83 14.17 2.71 -10.71
C ARG A 83 14.84 3.69 -9.74
N LEU A 84 14.04 4.38 -8.93
CA LEU A 84 14.53 5.29 -7.90
C LEU A 84 15.15 4.57 -6.70
N LYS A 85 15.03 3.24 -6.59
CA LYS A 85 15.53 2.42 -5.47
C LYS A 85 15.17 3.04 -4.12
N LEU A 86 13.88 3.23 -3.88
CA LEU A 86 13.40 3.92 -2.68
C LEU A 86 13.61 3.07 -1.42
N TYR A 87 14.02 3.72 -0.32
CA TYR A 87 14.02 3.08 1.00
C TYR A 87 12.61 2.92 1.54
N MET A 88 11.70 3.81 1.13
CA MET A 88 10.30 3.79 1.54
C MET A 88 9.37 4.16 0.37
N ALA A 89 8.33 3.38 0.18
CA ALA A 89 7.37 3.52 -0.93
C ALA A 89 5.95 3.66 -0.37
N GLY A 90 5.51 4.90 -0.16
CA GLY A 90 4.17 5.21 0.34
C GLY A 90 3.13 5.22 -0.76
N ILE A 91 2.14 4.34 -0.68
CA ILE A 91 1.03 4.20 -1.62
C ILE A 91 -0.27 4.41 -0.85
N GLY A 92 -1.19 5.19 -1.40
CA GLY A 92 -2.48 5.42 -0.77
C GLY A 92 -3.55 5.86 -1.77
N PRO A 93 -4.82 5.62 -1.46
CA PRO A 93 -5.91 6.07 -2.31
C PRO A 93 -5.99 7.61 -2.30
N PHE A 94 -6.41 8.19 -3.42
CA PHE A 94 -6.89 9.55 -3.47
C PHE A 94 -8.14 9.68 -2.58
N LEU A 95 -8.21 10.75 -1.79
CA LEU A 95 -9.38 11.08 -0.99
C LEU A 95 -9.80 12.53 -1.34
N PRO A 96 -10.97 12.74 -1.95
CA PRO A 96 -11.46 14.08 -2.22
C PRO A 96 -11.69 14.84 -0.92
N HIS A 97 -11.27 16.11 -0.91
CA HIS A 97 -11.45 17.00 0.23
C HIS A 97 -12.48 18.08 -0.11
N PRO A 98 -13.49 18.35 0.75
CA PRO A 98 -14.61 19.24 0.44
C PRO A 98 -14.19 20.68 0.11
N ALA A 99 -13.06 21.14 0.67
CA ALA A 99 -12.50 22.46 0.42
C ALA A 99 -11.49 22.53 -0.75
N THR A 100 -11.49 21.54 -1.66
CA THR A 100 -10.58 21.52 -2.82
C THR A 100 -11.35 21.46 -4.14
N PRO A 101 -10.73 21.88 -5.27
CA PRO A 101 -11.36 21.75 -6.59
C PRO A 101 -11.74 20.31 -6.98
N LEU A 102 -11.16 19.31 -6.31
CA LEU A 102 -11.39 17.90 -6.59
C LEU A 102 -12.45 17.25 -5.69
N LYS A 103 -13.22 18.05 -4.94
CA LYS A 103 -14.22 17.56 -3.97
C LYS A 103 -15.27 16.62 -4.55
N ASP A 104 -15.63 16.78 -5.83
CA ASP A 104 -16.73 16.06 -6.48
C ASP A 104 -16.24 14.78 -7.20
N PHE A 105 -14.93 14.50 -7.18
CA PHE A 105 -14.39 13.27 -7.74
C PHE A 105 -14.51 12.10 -6.76
N PRO A 106 -14.68 10.86 -7.25
CA PRO A 106 -14.74 9.70 -6.37
C PRO A 106 -13.41 9.48 -5.65
N ALA A 107 -13.48 8.89 -4.45
CA ALA A 107 -12.30 8.38 -3.77
C ALA A 107 -11.64 7.26 -4.58
N GLY A 108 -10.33 7.07 -4.36
CA GLY A 108 -9.58 5.98 -4.95
C GLY A 108 -10.07 4.62 -4.46
N ASN A 109 -9.96 3.59 -5.31
CA ASN A 109 -10.44 2.25 -5.00
C ASN A 109 -9.46 1.48 -4.07
N LEU A 110 -9.99 0.86 -3.01
CA LEU A 110 -9.20 0.11 -2.03
C LEU A 110 -8.49 -1.10 -2.67
N ASP A 111 -9.21 -1.93 -3.42
CA ASP A 111 -8.68 -3.14 -4.05
C ASP A 111 -7.54 -2.81 -5.03
N LEU A 112 -7.75 -1.80 -5.89
CA LEU A 112 -6.72 -1.31 -6.79
C LEU A 112 -5.48 -0.82 -6.03
N THR A 113 -5.68 -0.08 -4.93
CA THR A 113 -4.57 0.40 -4.11
C THR A 113 -3.78 -0.76 -3.48
N LEU A 114 -4.47 -1.78 -2.97
CA LEU A 114 -3.85 -2.99 -2.41
C LEU A 114 -3.09 -3.79 -3.47
N ARG A 115 -3.61 -3.88 -4.71
CA ARG A 115 -2.89 -4.51 -5.83
C ARG A 115 -1.61 -3.76 -6.18
N VAL A 116 -1.65 -2.44 -6.28
CA VAL A 116 -0.46 -1.59 -6.53
C VAL A 116 0.57 -1.79 -5.41
N LEU A 117 0.13 -1.84 -4.15
CA LEU A 117 0.98 -2.10 -3.00
C LEU A 117 1.64 -3.49 -3.04
N ALA A 118 0.86 -4.53 -3.35
CA ALA A 118 1.35 -5.90 -3.46
C ALA A 118 2.38 -6.05 -4.60
N LEU A 119 2.09 -5.49 -5.78
CA LEU A 119 3.02 -5.48 -6.91
C LEU A 119 4.31 -4.71 -6.59
N THR A 120 4.19 -3.57 -5.89
CA THR A 120 5.35 -2.81 -5.44
C THR A 120 6.22 -3.62 -4.49
N ARG A 121 5.63 -4.39 -3.56
CA ARG A 121 6.41 -5.28 -2.67
C ARG A 121 7.22 -6.32 -3.44
N LEU A 122 6.73 -6.82 -4.57
CA LEU A 122 7.49 -7.78 -5.37
C LEU A 122 8.74 -7.15 -6.02
N LEU A 123 8.64 -5.90 -6.46
CA LEU A 123 9.74 -5.14 -7.08
C LEU A 123 10.67 -4.47 -6.06
N LEU A 124 10.17 -4.19 -4.85
CA LEU A 124 10.86 -3.57 -3.74
C LEU A 124 10.77 -4.46 -2.48
N PRO A 125 11.39 -5.66 -2.50
CA PRO A 125 11.24 -6.65 -1.43
C PRO A 125 11.72 -6.15 -0.07
N TRP A 126 12.69 -5.24 -0.03
CA TRP A 126 13.35 -4.76 1.20
C TRP A 126 12.85 -3.40 1.69
N SER A 127 12.16 -2.64 0.84
CA SER A 127 11.74 -1.29 1.18
C SER A 127 10.65 -1.26 2.25
N HIS A 128 10.56 -0.15 2.97
CA HIS A 128 9.46 0.14 3.86
C HIS A 128 8.21 0.54 3.06
N LEU A 129 7.14 -0.23 3.19
CA LEU A 129 5.84 0.08 2.57
C LEU A 129 4.85 0.38 3.71
N PRO A 130 4.40 1.63 3.88
CA PRO A 130 3.44 1.98 4.92
C PRO A 130 2.02 1.58 4.54
N ALA A 131 1.31 0.99 5.51
CA ALA A 131 -0.15 0.93 5.52
C ALA A 131 -0.68 2.32 5.88
N THR A 132 -0.81 3.17 4.86
CA THR A 132 -1.09 4.60 5.02
C THR A 132 -2.42 4.87 5.73
N THR A 133 -2.50 6.02 6.43
CA THR A 133 -3.73 6.45 7.11
C THR A 133 -4.92 6.66 6.16
N ALA A 134 -4.64 6.93 4.88
CA ALA A 134 -5.66 7.02 3.84
C ALA A 134 -6.47 5.72 3.70
N LEU A 135 -5.80 4.55 3.83
CA LEU A 135 -6.46 3.24 3.79
C LEU A 135 -7.39 3.00 4.98
N ARG A 136 -7.15 3.65 6.12
CA ARG A 136 -8.05 3.61 7.30
C ARG A 136 -9.34 4.42 7.06
N ASN A 137 -9.29 5.41 6.18
CA ASN A 137 -10.31 6.45 6.07
C ASN A 137 -11.11 6.40 4.76
N ILE A 138 -10.97 5.36 3.95
CA ILE A 138 -11.58 5.28 2.63
C ILE A 138 -13.13 5.28 2.68
N ASP A 139 -13.79 4.67 3.69
CA ASP A 139 -15.27 4.75 3.84
C ASP A 139 -15.80 6.08 4.39
N ALA A 140 -14.94 6.88 5.04
CA ALA A 140 -15.37 8.19 5.55
C ALA A 140 -15.77 9.14 4.41
N VAL A 141 -15.41 8.81 3.18
CA VAL A 141 -15.66 9.60 1.98
C VAL A 141 -16.83 9.04 1.14
N GLU A 142 -17.05 7.72 1.13
CA GLU A 142 -18.21 7.11 0.45
C GLU A 142 -19.55 7.61 1.03
N SER A 143 -19.56 8.00 2.30
CA SER A 143 -20.76 8.51 3.00
C SER A 143 -21.14 9.96 2.63
N HIS A 144 -20.32 10.67 1.83
CA HIS A 144 -20.63 12.03 1.33
C HIS A 144 -20.95 12.10 -0.17
N ALA A 145 -20.71 11.02 -0.93
CA ALA A 145 -21.03 10.94 -2.35
C ALA A 145 -22.47 10.47 -2.67
N GLY A 146 -23.37 10.46 -1.66
CA GLY A 146 -24.67 9.81 -1.75
C GLY A 146 -25.82 10.55 -1.06
N ALA A 147 -25.95 11.87 -1.25
CA ALA A 147 -27.21 12.57 -1.00
C ALA A 147 -27.98 12.74 -2.31
N GLY A 148 -28.35 11.62 -2.92
CA GLY A 148 -29.20 11.55 -4.11
C GLY A 148 -29.92 10.20 -4.13
N SER A 149 -31.25 10.25 -4.02
CA SER A 149 -32.18 9.10 -3.98
C SER A 149 -32.15 8.26 -2.71
N ALA A 150 -32.88 8.72 -1.69
CA ALA A 150 -33.42 7.87 -0.63
C ALA A 150 -34.44 6.89 -1.22
N ALA A 151 -34.03 5.63 -1.39
CA ALA A 151 -34.94 4.49 -1.45
C ALA A 151 -34.52 3.53 -0.33
N ALA A 152 -35.41 3.40 0.65
CA ALA A 152 -35.23 2.60 1.85
C ALA A 152 -34.68 1.20 1.54
N ARG A 153 -33.53 0.87 2.12
CA ARG A 153 -33.10 -0.51 2.33
C ARG A 153 -33.02 -0.77 3.83
N ASN A 154 -34.19 -0.98 4.43
CA ASN A 154 -34.29 -1.77 5.64
C ASN A 154 -33.94 -3.22 5.26
N GLY A 155 -32.73 -3.64 5.57
CA GLY A 155 -32.29 -5.02 5.43
C GLY A 155 -31.44 -5.37 6.63
N ALA A 156 -32.02 -6.13 7.56
CA ALA A 156 -31.32 -6.73 8.68
C ALA A 156 -30.04 -7.40 8.18
N ALA A 157 -28.91 -7.13 8.84
CA ALA A 157 -27.65 -7.79 8.58
C ALA A 157 -27.77 -9.29 8.91
N THR A 158 -28.19 -10.10 7.94
CA THR A 158 -28.01 -11.54 7.98
C THR A 158 -26.54 -11.82 7.66
N LYS A 159 -25.80 -12.28 8.68
CA LYS A 159 -24.51 -12.97 8.48
C LYS A 159 -24.75 -14.17 7.57
N THR A 160 -24.50 -14.02 6.27
CA THR A 160 -24.35 -15.17 5.40
C THR A 160 -22.90 -15.63 5.50
N THR A 161 -22.63 -16.54 6.44
CA THR A 161 -21.45 -17.40 6.38
C THR A 161 -21.45 -18.13 5.04
N CYS A 162 -20.41 -17.94 4.24
CA CYS A 162 -20.14 -18.81 3.11
C CYS A 162 -19.98 -20.24 3.66
N GLY A 163 -20.94 -21.11 3.33
CA GLY A 163 -20.92 -22.50 3.74
C GLY A 163 -19.74 -23.21 3.07
N ASN A 164 -18.74 -23.58 3.87
CA ASN A 164 -17.75 -24.56 3.48
C ASN A 164 -18.46 -25.90 3.23
N THR A 165 -18.58 -26.29 1.97
CA THR A 165 -18.77 -27.70 1.58
C THR A 165 -17.62 -28.15 0.68
N CYS A 166 -16.39 -27.91 1.13
CA CYS A 166 -15.26 -28.75 0.74
C CYS A 166 -15.02 -29.73 1.89
N LYS A 167 -15.57 -30.94 1.79
CA LYS A 167 -15.29 -32.02 2.75
C LYS A 167 -13.81 -32.37 2.65
N SER A 168 -13.03 -31.96 3.65
CA SER A 168 -11.66 -32.43 3.86
C SER A 168 -11.70 -33.83 4.46
N THR A 169 -11.40 -34.85 3.65
CA THR A 169 -10.79 -36.09 4.15
C THR A 169 -9.32 -36.03 3.78
N GLY A 170 -8.45 -35.84 4.76
CA GLY A 170 -7.00 -35.79 4.50
C GLY A 170 -6.25 -35.12 5.64
N THR A 171 -5.79 -35.94 6.56
CA THR A 171 -5.04 -35.67 7.78
C THR A 171 -3.74 -34.88 7.56
N SER A 172 -3.48 -33.93 8.47
CA SER A 172 -2.18 -33.47 8.95
C SER A 172 -0.92 -34.03 8.27
N ALA A 173 -0.23 -33.22 7.47
CA ALA A 173 1.24 -33.17 7.38
C ALA A 173 1.68 -32.20 6.25
N PHE A 174 1.98 -30.94 6.58
CA PHE A 174 2.74 -30.08 5.66
C PHE A 174 3.69 -29.18 6.45
N LEU A 175 4.65 -29.82 7.12
CA LEU A 175 5.86 -29.19 7.64
C LEU A 175 6.92 -30.29 7.72
N LYS A 176 7.74 -30.38 6.67
CA LYS A 176 9.12 -30.92 6.59
C LYS A 176 9.34 -31.52 5.20
N GLY A 177 10.32 -30.99 4.48
CA GLY A 177 10.77 -31.58 3.22
C GLY A 177 11.59 -30.62 2.38
N THR A 178 12.88 -30.53 2.68
CA THR A 178 13.93 -29.98 1.82
C THR A 178 13.86 -30.62 0.43
N ALA A 179 13.69 -29.81 -0.62
CA ALA A 179 13.74 -30.30 -2.00
C ALA A 179 15.16 -30.20 -2.56
N THR A 180 15.89 -31.32 -2.57
CA THR A 180 17.04 -31.52 -3.47
C THR A 180 16.54 -31.70 -4.90
N LEU A 181 17.02 -30.85 -5.81
CA LEU A 181 16.84 -31.01 -7.25
C LEU A 181 17.65 -32.20 -7.76
N LYS A 182 16.99 -33.16 -8.42
CA LYS A 182 17.63 -34.12 -9.33
C LYS A 182 16.98 -34.03 -10.70
N ASN A 183 17.84 -33.80 -11.70
CA ASN A 183 17.56 -33.81 -13.12
C ASN A 183 16.93 -35.12 -13.58
N ALA A 184 15.96 -35.05 -14.48
CA ALA A 184 15.60 -36.15 -15.38
C ALA A 184 15.47 -35.60 -16.82
N ALA A 185 16.17 -36.29 -17.73
CA ALA A 185 16.37 -35.97 -19.13
C ALA A 185 15.15 -36.38 -20.00
N PRO A 186 15.13 -36.05 -21.31
CA PRO A 186 13.93 -35.96 -22.13
C PRO A 186 13.57 -37.28 -22.83
N GLY A 187 12.27 -37.50 -23.02
CA GLY A 187 11.76 -38.53 -23.93
C GLY A 187 10.63 -39.34 -23.32
N ASN A 188 9.39 -39.04 -23.72
CA ASN A 188 8.53 -40.07 -24.29
C ASN A 188 7.34 -39.48 -25.05
N THR A 189 7.08 -40.17 -26.15
CA THR A 189 6.19 -39.89 -27.27
C THR A 189 4.71 -39.95 -26.93
N PHE A 190 3.94 -39.05 -27.54
CA PHE A 190 2.48 -39.07 -27.61
C PHE A 190 1.98 -40.28 -28.41
N ALA A 191 0.97 -40.98 -27.88
CA ALA A 191 0.06 -41.82 -28.66
C ALA A 191 -1.39 -41.57 -28.22
N PRO A 192 -2.36 -41.49 -29.15
CA PRO A 192 -3.71 -41.02 -28.89
C PRO A 192 -4.69 -42.16 -28.58
N GLY A 193 -5.68 -41.87 -27.72
CA GLY A 193 -6.92 -42.65 -27.63
C GLY A 193 -7.29 -43.09 -26.22
N SER A 194 -8.20 -42.37 -25.56
CA SER A 194 -9.59 -42.81 -25.42
C SER A 194 -10.32 -42.05 -24.30
N THR A 195 -11.59 -41.75 -24.62
CA THR A 195 -12.69 -41.38 -23.71
C THR A 195 -12.59 -40.06 -22.95
N ALA A 196 -13.32 -39.08 -23.50
CA ALA A 196 -13.69 -37.82 -22.87
C ALA A 196 -14.37 -38.04 -21.50
N ALA A 197 -13.74 -37.54 -20.45
CA ALA A 197 -14.44 -37.17 -19.22
C ALA A 197 -15.05 -35.78 -19.43
N PRO A 198 -16.28 -35.52 -18.94
CA PRO A 198 -16.98 -34.28 -19.23
C PRO A 198 -16.18 -33.10 -18.70
N GLU A 199 -15.92 -32.12 -19.57
CA GLU A 199 -15.44 -30.80 -19.19
C GLU A 199 -16.36 -30.25 -18.10
N SER A 200 -15.88 -30.26 -16.85
CA SER A 200 -16.48 -29.43 -15.83
C SER A 200 -16.19 -28.01 -16.27
N THR A 201 -17.21 -27.37 -16.84
CA THR A 201 -17.27 -25.93 -17.09
C THR A 201 -16.87 -25.21 -15.81
N CYS A 202 -15.58 -24.89 -15.68
CA CYS A 202 -15.12 -23.85 -14.80
C CYS A 202 -15.74 -22.58 -15.38
N LYS A 203 -16.90 -22.18 -14.87
CA LYS A 203 -17.51 -20.90 -15.20
C LYS A 203 -16.45 -19.84 -14.95
N SER A 204 -15.97 -19.26 -16.04
CA SER A 204 -14.85 -18.34 -16.16
C SER A 204 -15.11 -16.95 -15.55
N ASN A 205 -15.95 -16.85 -14.50
CA ASN A 205 -16.34 -15.60 -13.88
C ASN A 205 -16.45 -15.67 -12.35
N CYS A 206 -15.64 -16.49 -11.68
CA CYS A 206 -15.43 -16.35 -10.23
C CYS A 206 -14.34 -15.30 -9.94
N VAL A 207 -14.57 -14.05 -10.34
CA VAL A 207 -13.99 -12.93 -9.59
C VAL A 207 -14.87 -12.79 -8.36
N SER A 208 -14.53 -13.54 -7.30
CA SER A 208 -15.09 -13.29 -5.98
C SER A 208 -14.67 -11.87 -5.59
N THR A 209 -15.52 -10.88 -5.81
CA THR A 209 -15.41 -9.58 -5.18
C THR A 209 -15.58 -9.80 -3.69
N CYS A 210 -14.47 -10.05 -2.99
CA CYS A 210 -14.44 -10.02 -1.55
C CYS A 210 -14.84 -8.60 -1.12
N THR A 211 -16.05 -8.47 -0.59
CA THR A 211 -16.50 -7.21 0.01
C THR A 211 -15.78 -7.05 1.34
N TYR A 212 -14.69 -6.30 1.35
CA TYR A 212 -13.98 -5.93 2.57
C TYR A 212 -14.64 -4.69 3.19
N THR A 213 -14.78 -4.67 4.52
CA THR A 213 -15.13 -3.45 5.26
C THR A 213 -13.89 -2.55 5.37
N SER A 214 -13.97 -1.24 5.12
CA SER A 214 -12.76 -0.40 5.08
C SER A 214 -12.04 -0.22 6.40
N SER A 215 -12.70 -0.51 7.54
CA SER A 215 -12.05 -0.53 8.85
C SER A 215 -10.80 -1.43 8.86
N GLU A 216 -10.73 -2.35 7.89
CA GLU A 216 -9.66 -3.32 7.70
C GLU A 216 -8.57 -2.85 6.73
N GLY A 217 -8.65 -1.66 6.12
CA GLY A 217 -7.76 -1.25 5.02
C GLY A 217 -6.27 -1.31 5.37
N GLN A 218 -5.91 -0.89 6.59
CA GLN A 218 -4.53 -1.02 7.09
C GLN A 218 -4.16 -2.48 7.39
N ARG A 219 -5.08 -3.29 7.92
CA ARG A 219 -4.88 -4.72 8.14
C ARG A 219 -4.58 -5.44 6.83
N LEU A 220 -5.41 -5.21 5.82
CA LEU A 220 -5.26 -5.78 4.48
C LEU A 220 -3.93 -5.36 3.83
N ALA A 221 -3.54 -4.09 3.97
CA ALA A 221 -2.24 -3.63 3.48
C ALA A 221 -1.08 -4.34 4.18
N LEU A 222 -1.13 -4.50 5.51
CA LEU A 222 -0.09 -5.22 6.27
C LEU A 222 0.00 -6.69 5.88
N THR A 223 -1.12 -7.34 5.58
CA THR A 223 -1.13 -8.71 5.03
C THR A 223 -0.75 -8.78 3.55
N GLY A 224 -0.90 -7.67 2.82
CA GLY A 224 -0.66 -7.54 1.38
C GLY A 224 0.75 -7.04 1.01
N GLY A 225 1.64 -6.88 2.00
CA GLY A 225 3.04 -6.52 1.77
C GLY A 225 3.50 -5.24 2.48
N ALA A 226 2.63 -4.51 3.17
CA ALA A 226 3.07 -3.40 4.01
C ALA A 226 3.79 -3.90 5.28
N ASN A 227 4.74 -3.12 5.76
CA ASN A 227 5.51 -3.42 6.98
C ASN A 227 5.69 -2.20 7.88
N VAL A 228 5.02 -1.09 7.60
CA VAL A 228 5.10 0.14 8.39
C VAL A 228 3.69 0.64 8.74
N LEU A 229 3.49 1.09 9.97
CA LEU A 229 2.35 1.92 10.37
C LEU A 229 2.84 3.31 10.76
N MET A 230 2.17 4.34 10.25
CA MET A 230 2.51 5.73 10.55
C MET A 230 1.56 6.29 11.61
N VAL A 231 2.08 6.58 12.80
CA VAL A 231 1.31 7.11 13.93
C VAL A 231 1.48 8.63 13.98
N ASN A 232 0.38 9.36 14.09
CA ASN A 232 0.43 10.82 14.21
C ASN A 232 0.63 11.19 15.68
N LEU A 233 1.76 11.81 16.02
CA LEU A 233 2.04 12.26 17.38
C LEU A 233 1.73 13.75 17.61
N THR A 234 1.16 14.43 16.60
CA THR A 234 0.82 15.85 16.67
C THR A 234 -0.13 16.12 17.84
N PRO A 235 0.19 17.11 18.72
CA PRO A 235 -0.69 17.52 19.81
C PRO A 235 -2.09 17.88 19.34
N MET A 236 -3.11 17.55 20.14
CA MET A 236 -4.52 17.70 19.76
C MET A 236 -4.88 19.10 19.24
N LYS A 237 -4.33 20.16 19.85
CA LYS A 237 -4.57 21.55 19.44
C LYS A 237 -4.22 21.86 17.97
N TYR A 238 -3.18 21.21 17.43
CA TYR A 238 -2.74 21.42 16.05
C TYR A 238 -3.20 20.31 15.12
N ARG A 239 -3.45 19.13 15.69
CA ARG A 239 -3.86 17.94 14.94
C ARG A 239 -5.11 18.21 14.12
N LEU A 240 -6.09 18.93 14.67
CA LEU A 240 -7.35 19.24 13.98
C LEU A 240 -7.11 20.08 12.71
N LEU A 241 -6.12 20.97 12.70
CA LEU A 241 -5.78 21.84 11.56
C LEU A 241 -5.16 21.09 10.36
N TYR A 242 -4.64 19.87 10.57
CA TYR A 242 -3.98 19.08 9.52
C TYR A 242 -4.96 18.19 8.74
N GLU A 243 -5.80 18.76 7.87
CA GLU A 243 -7.02 18.13 7.34
C GLU A 243 -6.87 17.22 6.12
N ILE A 244 -5.67 16.73 5.82
CA ILE A 244 -5.45 15.82 4.66
C ILE A 244 -6.33 14.56 4.76
N TYR A 245 -6.65 14.10 5.97
CA TYR A 245 -7.55 12.96 6.19
C TYR A 245 -8.56 13.26 7.32
N PRO A 246 -9.82 12.79 7.19
CA PRO A 246 -10.84 12.93 8.22
C PRO A 246 -10.57 11.99 9.42
N LYS A 247 -11.39 12.15 10.49
CA LYS A 247 -11.44 11.27 11.68
C LYS A 247 -10.10 11.09 12.41
N LYS A 248 -9.81 12.04 13.31
CA LYS A 248 -8.57 12.07 14.11
C LYS A 248 -8.84 11.61 15.54
N THR A 249 -8.16 10.55 15.97
CA THR A 249 -8.11 10.08 17.37
C THR A 249 -6.96 10.73 18.14
N SER A 250 -6.92 10.53 19.46
CA SER A 250 -5.81 11.05 20.28
C SER A 250 -4.48 10.35 19.93
N PRO A 251 -3.31 11.02 20.07
CA PRO A 251 -2.01 10.41 19.75
C PRO A 251 -1.74 9.08 20.48
N LEU A 252 -2.07 9.04 21.78
CA LEU A 252 -1.85 7.86 22.61
C LEU A 252 -2.76 6.71 22.21
N GLU A 253 -4.01 7.01 21.86
CA GLU A 253 -4.96 6.01 21.37
C GLU A 253 -4.55 5.47 19.99
N GLU A 254 -4.11 6.34 19.07
CA GLU A 254 -3.63 5.89 17.76
C GLU A 254 -2.38 5.00 17.87
N TYR A 255 -1.47 5.31 18.80
CA TYR A 255 -0.33 4.46 19.08
C TYR A 255 -0.75 3.07 19.59
N ARG A 256 -1.67 3.02 20.57
CA ARG A 256 -2.21 1.75 21.09
C ARG A 256 -2.93 0.93 20.02
N GLN A 257 -3.73 1.59 19.19
CA GLN A 257 -4.42 0.95 18.06
C GLN A 257 -3.42 0.35 17.07
N ALA A 258 -2.31 1.04 16.78
CA ALA A 258 -1.27 0.51 15.92
C ALA A 258 -0.58 -0.73 16.51
N GLN A 259 -0.29 -0.73 17.82
CA GLN A 259 0.26 -1.90 18.52
C GLN A 259 -0.73 -3.08 18.52
N GLN A 260 -1.99 -2.81 18.81
CA GLN A 260 -3.04 -3.82 18.81
C GLN A 260 -3.23 -4.43 17.42
N LEU A 261 -3.27 -3.61 16.37
CA LEU A 261 -3.38 -4.09 14.98
C LEU A 261 -2.21 -5.01 14.60
N ALA A 262 -0.98 -4.66 15.00
CA ALA A 262 0.18 -5.52 14.76
C ALA A 262 0.03 -6.88 15.47
N ALA A 263 -0.41 -6.88 16.73
CA ALA A 263 -0.64 -8.11 17.49
C ALA A 263 -1.77 -8.97 16.91
N GLU A 264 -2.87 -8.35 16.46
CA GLU A 264 -4.02 -9.04 15.86
C GLU A 264 -3.67 -9.81 14.59
N ILE A 265 -2.71 -9.31 13.79
CA ILE A 265 -2.20 -10.02 12.60
C ILE A 265 -1.02 -10.95 12.90
N GLY A 266 -0.71 -11.18 14.18
CA GLY A 266 0.37 -12.08 14.61
C GLY A 266 1.78 -11.52 14.36
N ARG A 267 1.94 -10.19 14.30
CA ARG A 267 3.25 -9.53 14.13
C ARG A 267 3.66 -8.77 15.39
N SER A 268 4.97 -8.64 15.60
CA SER A 268 5.54 -7.81 16.66
C SER A 268 5.74 -6.37 16.17
N VAL A 269 5.83 -5.42 17.10
CA VAL A 269 6.34 -4.08 16.81
C VAL A 269 7.87 -4.11 16.92
N ALA A 270 8.54 -3.55 15.93
CA ALA A 270 9.99 -3.48 15.91
C ALA A 270 10.54 -2.57 17.02
N ALA A 271 11.70 -2.95 17.57
CA ALA A 271 12.40 -2.20 18.62
C ALA A 271 13.62 -1.41 18.10
N ASP A 272 14.01 -1.66 16.85
CA ASP A 272 15.13 -0.97 16.22
C ASP A 272 14.73 0.43 15.73
N PRO A 273 15.69 1.31 15.37
CA PRO A 273 15.38 2.66 14.87
C PRO A 273 14.61 2.70 13.53
N GLY A 274 14.41 1.55 12.88
CA GLY A 274 13.64 1.38 11.65
C GLY A 274 14.40 1.77 10.38
N HIS A 275 15.73 1.72 10.39
CA HIS A 275 16.53 2.10 9.22
C HIS A 275 16.22 1.16 8.05
N GLY A 276 15.80 1.75 6.93
CA GLY A 276 15.46 0.98 5.74
C GLY A 276 16.68 0.34 5.10
N LEU A 277 16.51 -0.88 4.59
CA LEU A 277 17.45 -1.51 3.68
C LEU A 277 17.04 -1.14 2.26
N SER A 278 17.92 -0.47 1.51
CA SER A 278 17.70 -0.31 0.07
C SER A 278 17.89 -1.67 -0.61
N ASN A 279 17.27 -1.85 -1.79
CA ASN A 279 17.44 -3.03 -2.65
C ASN A 279 18.90 -3.32 -3.06
N GLU A 280 19.86 -2.49 -2.65
CA GLU A 280 21.29 -2.67 -2.93
C GLU A 280 21.96 -3.67 -1.98
N ARG A 281 21.36 -4.01 -0.83
CA ARG A 281 21.80 -5.13 0.02
C ARG A 281 21.17 -6.45 -0.45
N GLN A 282 21.61 -6.91 -1.62
CA GLN A 282 21.30 -8.25 -2.12
C GLN A 282 22.07 -9.28 -1.26
N GLY A 283 21.38 -10.01 -0.38
CA GLY A 283 21.97 -11.11 0.39
C GLY A 283 21.66 -11.13 1.89
N GLU A 284 21.05 -10.07 2.44
CA GLU A 284 20.56 -10.10 3.83
C GLU A 284 19.22 -10.86 3.91
N GLU A 285 18.94 -11.53 5.03
CA GLU A 285 17.65 -12.20 5.25
C GLU A 285 16.53 -11.18 5.44
N ARG A 286 15.32 -11.50 4.95
CA ARG A 286 14.13 -10.68 5.25
C ARG A 286 13.99 -10.60 6.76
N GLY A 287 13.79 -9.38 7.26
CA GLY A 287 13.58 -9.13 8.69
C GLY A 287 12.47 -10.02 9.25
N ASP A 288 12.45 -10.15 10.57
CA ASP A 288 11.61 -11.03 11.41
C ASP A 288 10.08 -10.91 11.22
N GLY A 289 9.63 -10.14 10.22
CA GLY A 289 8.22 -9.85 10.00
C GLY A 289 7.67 -8.85 10.99
N SER A 290 8.49 -8.11 11.75
CA SER A 290 8.00 -7.03 12.61
C SER A 290 7.39 -5.88 11.82
N VAL A 291 6.45 -5.16 12.44
CA VAL A 291 5.87 -3.91 11.93
C VAL A 291 6.64 -2.73 12.53
N GLN A 292 7.13 -1.84 11.67
CA GLN A 292 7.76 -0.60 12.11
C GLN A 292 6.69 0.45 12.42
N LEU A 293 6.78 1.09 13.58
CA LEU A 293 5.97 2.25 13.92
C LEU A 293 6.77 3.52 13.66
N ILE A 294 6.35 4.32 12.67
CA ILE A 294 7.02 5.58 12.32
C ILE A 294 6.12 6.74 12.71
N SER A 295 6.67 7.74 13.40
CA SER A 295 5.94 8.98 13.68
C SER A 295 5.82 9.85 12.43
N LYS A 296 4.69 10.53 12.29
CA LYS A 296 4.45 11.54 11.25
C LYS A 296 4.06 12.89 11.85
#